data_AF-A0AAN8UB49-F1
#
_entry.id   AF-A0AAN8UB49-F1
#
_cell.length_a   1.000
_cell.length_b   1.000
_cell.length_c   1.000
_cell.angle_alpha   90.00
_cell.angle_beta   90.00
_cell.angle_gamma   90.00
#
_symmetry.space_group_name_H-M   'P 1'
#
loop_
_entity.id
_entity.type
_entity.pdbx_description
1 polymer ?
#
loop_
_entity_poly.entity_id
_entity_poly.type
_entity_poly.pdbx_seq_one_letter_code
_entity_poly.pdbx_strand_id
1 'polypeptide(L)' 'MNKYCVNHFIFQTEEVSRNKKTNNSGVYIQGDIDDTGQTIEYYGVIQEIIEVRYSGWPKKKIVFFRCE' A
#
# COMPACT_ATOMS: atom_id res chain seq x y z
N MET A 1 -3.72 -3.95 -11.39
CA MET A 1 -3.86 -2.47 -11.29
C MET A 1 -2.51 -1.96 -10.83
N ASN A 2 -1.89 -0.98 -11.50
CA ASN A 2 -0.47 -0.66 -11.22
C ASN A 2 -0.29 0.66 -10.44
N LYS A 3 -1.40 1.37 -10.18
CA LYS A 3 -1.47 2.57 -9.35
C LYS A 3 -2.79 2.62 -8.59
N TYR A 4 -2.78 3.13 -7.38
CA TYR A 4 -3.97 3.41 -6.57
C TYR A 4 -3.91 4.82 -6.00
N CYS A 5 -5.00 5.57 -6.10
CA CYS A 5 -5.11 6.90 -5.50
C CYS A 5 -6.16 6.89 -4.39
N VAL A 6 -5.79 7.38 -3.21
CA VAL A 6 -6.69 7.54 -2.07
C VAL A 6 -6.27 8.77 -1.27
N ASN A 7 -7.23 9.64 -0.93
CA ASN A 7 -6.98 10.86 -0.15
C ASN A 7 -5.80 11.71 -0.65
N HIS A 8 -5.63 11.84 -1.97
CA HIS A 8 -4.51 12.53 -2.63
C HIS A 8 -3.13 11.85 -2.55
N PHE A 9 -3.04 10.65 -1.97
CA PHE A 9 -1.85 9.81 -2.02
C PHE A 9 -1.90 8.87 -3.21
N ILE A 10 -0.78 8.75 -3.92
CA ILE A 10 -0.63 7.85 -5.07
C ILE A 10 0.35 6.74 -4.69
N PHE A 11 -0.17 5.53 -4.64
CA PHE A 11 0.58 4.29 -4.50
C PHE A 11 0.79 3.69 -5.89
N GLN A 12 1.97 3.15 -6.17
CA GLN A 12 2.27 2.52 -7.45
C GLN A 12 3.19 1.33 -7.25
N THR A 13 3.13 0.36 -8.16
CA THR A 13 4.07 -0.77 -8.13
C THR A 13 5.49 -0.30 -8.43
N GLU A 14 6.48 -1.05 -7.95
CA GLU A 14 7.90 -0.78 -8.22
C GLU A 14 8.20 -0.74 -9.72
N GLU A 15 7.60 -1.66 -10.48
CA GLU A 15 7.74 -1.71 -11.94
C GLU A 15 7.39 -0.35 -12.59
N VAL A 16 6.33 0.31 -12.10
CA VAL A 16 5.90 1.62 -12.59
C VAL A 16 6.78 2.76 -12.10
N SER A 17 7.40 2.62 -10.93
CA SER A 17 8.26 3.65 -10.34
C SER A 17 9.70 3.60 -10.83
N ARG A 18 10.17 2.45 -11.35
CA ARG A 18 11.56 2.17 -11.74
C ARG A 18 12.22 3.24 -12.61
N ASN A 19 11.45 3.83 -13.53
CA ASN A 19 11.96 4.82 -14.50
C ASN A 19 11.54 6.26 -14.18
N LYS A 20 11.01 6.52 -12.98
CA LYS A 20 10.55 7.84 -12.57
C LYS A 20 11.57 8.53 -11.68
N LYS A 21 11.60 9.86 -11.76
CA LYS A 21 12.42 10.70 -10.88
C LYS A 21 12.06 10.52 -9.40
N THR A 22 10.79 10.25 -9.09
CA THR A 22 10.31 9.97 -7.73
C THR A 22 9.76 8.56 -7.64
N ASN A 23 10.27 7.81 -6.66
CA ASN A 23 9.83 6.45 -6.38
C ASN A 23 8.74 6.43 -5.30
N ASN A 24 7.48 6.31 -5.73
CA ASN A 24 6.32 6.18 -4.83
C ASN A 24 5.83 4.73 -4.66
N SER A 25 6.71 3.73 -4.77
CA SER A 25 6.35 2.32 -4.49
C SER A 25 6.61 1.87 -3.06
N GLY A 26 7.30 2.68 -2.25
CA GLY A 26 7.50 2.40 -0.83
C GLY A 26 6.24 2.70 -0.01
N VAL A 27 5.95 1.83 0.95
CA VAL A 27 4.91 1.99 1.97
C VAL A 27 5.57 1.83 3.33
N TYR A 28 5.27 2.76 4.23
CA TYR A 28 5.69 2.73 5.63
C TYR A 28 4.46 2.81 6.52
N ILE A 29 4.40 1.93 7.52
CA ILE A 29 3.30 1.82 8.48
C ILE A 29 3.90 1.69 9.87
N GLN A 30 3.45 2.55 10.78
CA GLN A 30 3.65 2.36 12.21
C GLN A 30 2.59 1.39 12.74
N GLY A 31 3.05 0.27 13.26
CA GLY A 31 2.24 -0.71 13.96
C GLY A 31 2.11 -0.39 15.45
N ASP A 32 1.81 -1.41 16.23
CA ASP A 32 1.65 -1.31 17.67
C ASP A 32 3.00 -1.18 18.40
N ILE A 33 2.92 -0.89 19.70
CA ILE A 33 4.07 -0.88 20.60
C ILE A 33 4.37 -2.32 21.03
N ASP A 34 5.61 -2.75 20.87
CA ASP A 34 6.06 -4.08 21.29
C ASP A 34 6.28 -4.18 22.81
N ASP A 35 6.63 -5.37 23.28
CA ASP A 35 6.88 -5.64 24.70
C ASP A 35 8.08 -4.86 25.29
N THR A 36 8.91 -4.26 24.43
CA THR A 36 10.03 -3.41 24.82
C THR A 36 9.67 -1.93 24.89
N GLY A 37 8.42 -1.57 24.56
CA GLY A 37 7.97 -0.19 24.51
C GLY A 37 8.33 0.55 23.22
N GLN A 38 8.76 -0.16 22.17
CA GLN A 38 9.12 0.42 20.87
C GLN A 38 7.99 0.25 19.85
N THR A 39 7.77 1.26 19.00
CA THR A 39 6.82 1.16 17.89
C THR A 39 7.35 0.18 16.85
N ILE A 40 6.55 -0.81 16.49
CA ILE A 40 6.87 -1.72 15.40
C ILE A 40 6.71 -0.97 14.08
N GLU A 41 7.77 -0.93 13.28
CA GLU A 41 7.76 -0.27 11.99
C GLU A 41 7.75 -1.29 10.87
N TYR A 42 6.80 -1.14 9.94
CA TYR A 42 6.73 -1.95 8.73
C TYR A 42 7.07 -1.09 7.53
N TYR A 43 8.06 -1.54 6.76
CA TYR A 43 8.37 -0.97 5.47
C TYR A 43 8.26 -2.06 4.40
N GLY A 44 7.69 -1.73 3.25
CA GLY A 44 7.61 -2.63 2.12
C GLY A 44 7.56 -1.89 0.80
N VAL A 45 7.98 -2.58 -0.27
CA VAL A 45 7.92 -2.07 -1.64
C VAL A 45 6.79 -2.77 -2.38
N ILE A 46 5.82 -2.00 -2.89
CA ILE A 46 4.63 -2.54 -3.56
C ILE A 46 5.04 -3.25 -4.84
N GLN A 47 4.80 -4.56 -4.88
CA GLN A 47 4.94 -5.37 -6.10
C GLN A 47 3.61 -5.51 -6.82
N GLU A 48 2.50 -5.56 -6.09
CA GLU A 48 1.17 -5.75 -6.66
C GLU A 48 0.09 -5.03 -5.87
N ILE A 49 -0.90 -4.49 -6.59
CA ILE A 49 -2.10 -3.89 -6.02
C ILE A 49 -3.33 -4.69 -6.44
N ILE A 50 -4.03 -5.25 -5.45
CA ILE A 50 -5.19 -6.11 -5.62
C ILE A 50 -6.42 -5.37 -5.08
N GLU A 51 -7.43 -5.12 -5.92
CA GLU A 51 -8.70 -4.54 -5.50
C GLU A 51 -9.78 -5.62 -5.47
N VAL A 52 -10.36 -5.85 -4.30
CA VAL A 52 -11.49 -6.76 -4.10
C VAL A 52 -12.76 -5.94 -3.94
N ARG A 53 -13.75 -6.20 -4.79
CA ARG A 53 -15.07 -5.54 -4.74
C ARG A 53 -16.12 -6.53 -4.25
N TYR A 54 -16.86 -6.13 -3.23
CA TYR A 54 -17.96 -6.93 -2.69
C TYR A 54 -19.25 -6.59 -3.42
N SER A 55 -20.01 -7.62 -3.80
CA SER A 55 -21.36 -7.47 -4.31
C SER A 55 -22.32 -7.05 -3.19
N GLY A 56 -23.30 -6.20 -3.52
CA GLY A 56 -24.34 -5.76 -2.58
C GLY A 56 -24.32 -4.26 -2.28
N TRP A 57 -25.21 -3.85 -1.36
CA TRP A 57 -25.34 -2.46 -0.91
C TRP A 57 -25.10 -2.34 0.60
N PRO A 58 -24.29 -1.38 1.07
CA PRO A 58 -23.50 -0.43 0.28
C PRO A 58 -22.37 -1.14 -0.47
N LYS A 59 -21.97 -0.57 -1.62
CA LYS A 59 -20.82 -1.08 -2.39
C LYS A 59 -19.55 -0.92 -1.54
N LYS A 60 -18.94 -2.04 -1.17
CA LYS A 60 -17.68 -2.07 -0.42
C LYS A 60 -16.55 -2.54 -1.32
N LYS A 61 -15.37 -1.99 -1.10
CA LYS A 61 -14.13 -2.48 -1.72
C LYS A 61 -13.00 -2.48 -0.70
N ILE A 62 -12.06 -3.40 -0.89
CA ILE A 62 -10.81 -3.48 -0.13
C ILE A 62 -9.67 -3.46 -1.14
N VAL A 63 -8.60 -2.76 -0.82
CA VAL A 63 -7.39 -2.71 -1.63
C VAL A 63 -6.26 -3.28 -0.80
N PHE A 64 -5.63 -4.34 -1.32
CA PHE A 64 -4.46 -4.96 -0.73
C PHE A 64 -3.21 -4.50 -1.50
N PHE A 65 -2.16 -4.20 -0.74
CA PHE A 65 -0.82 -3.99 -1.27
C PHE A 65 0.02 -5.21 -0.90
N ARG A 66 0.48 -5.95 -1.90
CA ARG A 66 1.47 -7.01 -1.69
C ARG A 66 2.85 -6.39 -1.83
N CYS A 67 3.60 -6.43 -0.75
CA CYS A 67 4.95 -5.87 -0.67
C CYS A 67 5.99 -6.99 -0.58
N GLU A 68 7.23 -6.68 -0.97
CA GLU A 68 8.42 -7.43 -0.53
C GLU A 68 8.73 -7.18 0.94
#